data_AF-A0A1F6LU84-F1
#
_entry.id   AF-A0A1F6LU84-F1
#
_cell.length_a   1.000
_cell.length_b   1.000
_cell.length_c   1.000
_cell.angle_alpha   90.00
_cell.angle_beta   90.00
_cell.angle_gamma   90.00
#
_symmetry.space_group_name_H-M   'P 1'
#
loop_
_entity.id
_entity.type
_entity.pdbx_description
1 polymer ?
#
loop_
_entity_poly.entity_id
_entity_poly.type
_entity_poly.pdbx_seq_one_letter_code
_entity_poly.pdbx_strand_id
1 'polypeptide(L)'
;MFWSALGLILTGTVFLLIEVCLYPGKIMNAILGVGFLGWGMYLFLEHFPPWQGQLALLATLVVVSVVLIVALRIKTVWQMSKEESSN
;
A
#
# COMPACT_ATOMS: atom_id res chain seq x y z
N MET A 1 20.30 6.94 -5.24
CA MET A 1 19.74 6.78 -3.87
C MET A 1 18.32 7.31 -3.75
N PHE A 2 18.01 8.54 -4.17
CA PHE A 2 16.62 9.05 -4.19
C PHE A 2 15.68 8.16 -5.02
N TRP A 3 16.05 7.91 -6.28
CA TRP A 3 15.27 7.10 -7.23
C TRP A 3 15.03 5.67 -6.76
N SER A 4 15.98 5.08 -6.03
CA SER A 4 15.83 3.73 -5.49
C SER A 4 14.85 3.68 -4.32
N ALA A 5 14.88 4.66 -3.42
CA ALA A 5 13.93 4.76 -2.31
C ALA A 5 12.50 5.06 -2.82
N LEU A 6 12.38 5.95 -3.81
CA LEU A 6 11.10 6.25 -4.46
C LEU A 6 10.56 5.04 -5.23
N GLY A 7 11.44 4.32 -5.93
CA GLY A 7 11.10 3.06 -6.61
C GLY A 7 10.55 2.00 -5.66
N LEU A 8 11.12 1.87 -4.45
CA LEU A 8 10.63 0.95 -3.42
C LEU A 8 9.24 1.35 -2.91
N ILE A 9 9.01 2.64 -2.66
CA ILE A 9 7.71 3.15 -2.21
C ILE A 9 6.63 2.90 -3.28
N LEU A 10 6.94 3.19 -4.55
CA LEU A 10 6.04 2.91 -5.67
C LEU A 10 5.76 1.41 -5.81
N THR A 11 6.80 0.58 -5.74
CA THR A 11 6.66 -0.88 -5.86
C THR A 11 5.79 -1.44 -4.73
N GLY A 12 6.00 -0.98 -3.49
CA GLY A 12 5.16 -1.37 -2.35
C GLY A 12 3.70 -0.95 -2.50
N THR A 13 3.46 0.25 -3.05
CA THR A 13 2.12 0.75 -3.37
C THR A 13 1.43 -0.10 -4.44
N VAL A 14 2.14 -0.48 -5.49
CA VAL A 14 1.63 -1.36 -6.55
C VAL A 14 1.28 -2.74 -6.01
N PHE A 15 2.12 -3.33 -5.16
CA PHE A 15 1.83 -4.62 -4.51
C PHE A 15 0.56 -4.57 -3.65
N LEU A 16 0.38 -3.49 -2.89
CA LEU A 16 -0.84 -3.26 -2.12
C LEU A 16 -2.07 -3.08 -3.02
N LEU A 17 -1.94 -2.34 -4.12
CA LEU A 17 -3.02 -2.21 -5.11
C LEU A 17 -3.37 -3.53 -5.79
N ILE A 18 -2.39 -4.36 -6.12
CA ILE A 18 -2.61 -5.70 -6.71
C ILE A 18 -3.37 -6.58 -5.72
N GLU A 19 -2.98 -6.58 -4.45
CA GLU A 19 -3.70 -7.32 -3.40
C GLU A 19 -5.15 -6.85 -3.28
N VAL A 20 -5.37 -5.54 -3.31
CA VAL A 20 -6.70 -4.96 -3.12
C VAL A 20 -7.61 -5.11 -4.34
N CYS A 21 -7.07 -4.92 -5.55
CA CYS A 21 -7.85 -4.87 -6.78
C CYS A 21 -7.93 -6.22 -7.52
N LEU A 22 -6.87 -7.03 -7.54
CA LEU A 22 -6.84 -8.27 -8.32
C LEU A 22 -7.11 -9.53 -7.50
N TYR A 23 -6.55 -9.63 -6.29
CA TYR A 23 -6.65 -10.85 -5.47
C TYR A 23 -6.85 -10.55 -3.99
N PRO A 24 -8.05 -10.08 -3.57
CA PRO A 24 -8.32 -9.82 -2.17
C PRO A 24 -8.19 -11.11 -1.35
N GLY A 25 -7.14 -11.21 -0.52
CA GLY A 25 -6.94 -12.33 0.43
C GLY A 25 -5.59 -13.05 0.34
N LYS A 26 -4.68 -12.65 -0.55
CA LYS A 26 -3.29 -13.13 -0.60
C LYS A 26 -2.41 -12.26 0.31
N ILE A 27 -2.52 -12.50 1.63
CA ILE A 27 -1.76 -11.81 2.70
C ILE A 27 -0.26 -11.62 2.37
N MET A 28 0.36 -12.56 1.66
CA MET A 28 1.77 -12.47 1.25
C MET A 28 2.09 -11.20 0.42
N ASN A 29 1.21 -10.77 -0.49
CA ASN A 29 1.42 -9.57 -1.31
C ASN A 29 1.29 -8.29 -0.47
N ALA A 30 0.38 -8.28 0.51
CA ALA A 30 0.25 -7.18 1.46
C ALA A 30 1.52 -7.05 2.32
N ILE A 31 2.06 -8.17 2.82
CA ILE A 31 3.29 -8.20 3.62
C ILE A 31 4.47 -7.68 2.80
N LEU A 32 4.63 -8.18 1.57
CA LEU A 32 5.67 -7.69 0.64
C LEU A 32 5.52 -6.20 0.36
N GLY A 33 4.30 -5.73 0.09
CA GLY A 33 4.00 -4.33 -0.17
C GLY A 33 4.37 -3.42 1.01
N VAL A 34 3.98 -3.79 2.23
CA VAL A 34 4.35 -3.08 3.46
C VAL A 34 5.85 -3.13 3.71
N GLY A 35 6.51 -4.25 3.42
CA GLY A 35 7.97 -4.39 3.52
C GLY A 35 8.71 -3.42 2.60
N PHE A 36 8.28 -3.30 1.34
CA PHE A 36 8.86 -2.36 0.37
C PHE A 36 8.60 -0.90 0.75
N LEU A 37 7.41 -0.58 1.27
CA LEU A 37 7.11 0.75 1.81
C LEU A 37 8.02 1.10 3.00
N GLY A 38 8.13 0.19 3.96
CA GLY A 38 8.96 0.38 5.15
C GLY A 38 10.44 0.55 4.81
N TRP A 39 10.97 -0.28 3.90
CA TRP A 39 12.35 -0.20 3.44
C TRP A 39 12.63 1.09 2.64
N GLY A 40 11.73 1.47 1.73
CA GLY A 40 11.84 2.72 1.00
C GLY A 40 11.81 3.95 1.92
N MET A 41 10.96 3.91 2.96
CA MET A 41 10.85 4.98 3.95
C MET A 41 12.08 5.07 4.85
N TYR A 42 12.64 3.93 5.26
CA TYR A 42 13.89 3.86 6.03
C TYR A 42 15.04 4.52 5.28
N LEU A 43 15.24 4.16 4.00
CA LEU A 43 16.26 4.78 3.16
C LEU A 43 16.02 6.28 2.97
N PHE A 44 14.76 6.71 2.89
CA PHE A 44 14.40 8.12 2.80
C PHE A 44 14.79 8.90 4.06
N LEU A 45 14.51 8.35 5.24
CA LEU A 45 14.82 9.01 6.53
C LEU A 45 16.32 9.00 6.84
N GLU A 46 17.05 7.99 6.40
CA GLU A 46 18.48 7.87 6.64
C GLU A 46 19.32 8.79 5.73
N HIS A 47 18.91 8.96 4.47
CA HIS A 47 19.73 9.65 3.46
C HIS A 47 19.25 11.06 3.10
N PHE A 48 18.05 11.48 3.50
CA PHE A 48 17.49 12.79 3.15
C PHE A 48 17.23 13.66 4.39
N PRO A 49 17.25 14.99 4.23
CA PRO A 49 16.95 15.90 5.32
C PRO A 49 15.54 15.64 5.90
N PRO A 50 15.35 15.87 7.21
CA PRO A 50 14.17 15.43 7.95
C PRO A 50 12.86 15.99 7.41
N TRP A 51 12.87 17.18 6.81
CA TRP A 51 11.67 17.77 6.20
C TRP A 51 11.17 17.00 4.97
N GLN A 52 12.08 16.46 4.14
CA GLN A 52 11.72 15.61 3.00
C GLN A 52 11.24 14.24 3.47
N GLY A 53 11.90 13.69 4.47
CA GLY A 53 11.49 12.44 5.11
C GLY A 53 10.08 12.52 5.70
N GLN A 54 9.77 13.60 6.43
CA GLN A 54 8.43 13.81 7.01
C GLN A 54 7.35 13.98 5.93
N LEU A 55 7.62 14.75 4.86
CA LEU A 55 6.69 14.89 3.74
C LEU A 55 6.43 13.56 3.03
N ALA A 56 7.48 12.76 2.79
CA ALA A 56 7.36 11.44 2.18
C ALA A 56 6.60 10.46 3.09
N LEU A 57 6.79 10.55 4.41
CA LEU A 57 6.06 9.73 5.39
C LEU A 57 4.57 10.06 5.37
N LEU A 58 4.25 11.35 5.38
CA LEU A 58 2.88 11.85 5.35
C LEU A 58 2.17 11.48 4.04
N ALA A 59 2.86 11.62 2.90
CA ALA A 59 2.35 11.18 1.61
C ALA A 59 2.10 9.67 1.56
N THR A 60 3.05 8.87 2.07
CA THR A 60 2.90 7.40 2.14
C THR A 60 1.72 7.00 3.03
N LEU A 61 1.53 7.69 4.15
CA LEU A 61 0.43 7.45 5.07
C LEU A 61 -0.93 7.74 4.42
N VAL A 62 -1.04 8.85 3.68
CA VAL A 62 -2.24 9.17 2.90
C VAL A 62 -2.53 8.08 1.86
N VAL A 63 -1.52 7.64 1.11
CA VAL A 63 -1.67 6.57 0.11
C VAL A 63 -2.15 5.28 0.76
N VAL A 64 -1.53 4.86 1.87
CA VAL A 64 -1.94 3.66 2.60
C VAL A 64 -3.36 3.78 3.13
N SER A 65 -3.76 4.93 3.67
CA SER A 65 -5.15 5.18 4.11
C SER A 65 -6.15 5.06 2.97
N VAL A 66 -5.86 5.65 1.81
CA VAL A 66 -6.72 5.55 0.61
C VAL A 66 -6.84 4.09 0.17
N VAL A 67 -5.72 3.37 0.08
CA VAL A 67 -5.73 1.95 -0.30
C VAL A 67 -6.53 1.11 0.69
N LEU A 68 -6.43 1.38 2.00
CA LEU A 68 -7.24 0.72 3.03
C LEU A 68 -8.74 0.98 2.86
N ILE A 69 -9.13 2.24 2.60
CA ILE A 69 -10.54 2.60 2.36
C ILE A 69 -11.06 1.87 1.12
N VAL A 70 -10.30 1.86 0.03
CA VAL A 70 -10.65 1.15 -1.21
C VAL A 70 -10.75 -0.36 -0.96
N ALA A 71 -9.81 -0.94 -0.21
CA ALA A 71 -9.82 -2.36 0.16
C ALA A 71 -11.07 -2.75 0.95
N LEU A 72 -11.42 -1.94 1.95
CA LEU A 72 -12.63 -2.15 2.74
C LEU A 72 -13.88 -2.07 1.86
N ARG A 73 -13.98 -1.07 0.98
CA ARG A 73 -15.10 -0.92 0.04
C ARG A 73 -15.23 -2.10 -0.92
N ILE A 74 -14.15 -2.53 -1.56
CA ILE A 74 -14.14 -3.68 -2.48
C ILE A 74 -14.56 -4.95 -1.75
N LYS A 75 -14.02 -5.17 -0.54
CA LYS A 75 -14.38 -6.33 0.28
C LYS A 75 -15.88 -6.32 0.65
N THR A 76 -16.44 -5.17 1.05
CA THR A 76 -17.87 -5.05 1.35
C THR A 76 -18.74 -5.37 0.12
N VAL A 77 -18.38 -4.85 -1.06
CA VAL A 77 -19.11 -5.13 -2.32
C VAL A 77 -19.04 -6.61 -2.69
N TRP A 78 -17.86 -7.22 -2.57
CA TRP A 78 -17.67 -8.65 -2.84
C TRP A 78 -18.46 -9.55 -1.88
N GLN A 79 -18.58 -9.18 -0.61
CA GLN A 79 -19.38 -9.93 0.36
C GLN A 79 -20.88 -9.85 0.02
N MET A 80 -21.40 -8.67 -0.33
CA MET A 80 -22.80 -8.50 -0.74
C MET A 80 -23.16 -9.30 -2.00
N SER A 81 -22.30 -9.27 -3.04
CA SER A 81 -22.54 -10.03 -4.27
C SER A 81 -22.55 -11.55 -4.04
N LYS A 82 -21.81 -12.05 -3.05
CA LYS A 82 -21.75 -13.47 -2.72
C LYS A 82 -23.00 -13.96 -1.96
N GLU A 83 -23.62 -13.10 -1.16
CA GLU A 83 -24.90 -13.39 -0.49
C GLU A 83 -26.07 -13.39 -1.49
N GLU A 84 -26.05 -12.53 -2.50
CA GLU A 84 -27.09 -12.45 -3.53
C GLU A 84 -27.08 -13.66 -4.50
N SER A 85 -25.90 -14.21 -4.80
CA SER A 85 -25.77 -15.42 -5.65
C SER A 85 -26.06 -16.74 -4.92
N SER A 86 -26.28 -16.72 -3.60
CA SER A 86 -26.53 -17.91 -2.77
C SER A 86 -28.00 -18.08 -2.36
N ASN A 87 -28.88 -17.14 -2.71
CA ASN A 87 -30.35 -17.26 -2.61
C ASN A 87 -30.94 -17.60 -3.98
#